data_AF-A0ABD3N394-F1
#
_entry.id   AF-A0ABD3N394-F1
#
_cell.length_a   1.000
_cell.length_b   1.000
_cell.length_c   1.000
_cell.angle_alpha   90.00
_cell.angle_beta   90.00
_cell.angle_gamma   90.00
#
_symmetry.space_group_name_H-M   'P 1'
#
loop_
_entity.id
_entity.type
_entity.pdbx_description
1 polymer ?
#
loop_
_entity_poly.entity_id
_entity_poly.type
_entity_poly.pdbx_seq_one_letter_code
_entity_poly.pdbx_strand_id
1 'polypeptide(L)'
;MSRYCWRLHPSSASRWPCSTPEQSVVSNRSRAVLSTKFCFNLNDDVYIRPKSAKELGISGRIEDISFNSTTKSSTTSDISPDSPSQLRKKRRLVEDVRVSIQQHSFDDTGRIMSCGATKVGIRPSRLFPVYDICKNENSITQQTLIVITPDTTNYRMLATSHLRSSDKVLEIGCSTGECTALMMRRLTLLHMHQQRQKKQIEDGENDNDASNTTFDGKIVAFDVGSDVLEQAQSRLLSEIKSLIPNDAEDMNIGNTMYTQLVTLQKVDAIADPKGAYAIAMTDRKPDIILIDIGGNRELKGVVRMIHWVQTAFENDPPRLVIVKSESLVEECSRIHNEQVEGKSSPLENESILSTETVRPNAMENGVLEYAQQWFSSLVSSFAESSDDGKCSSSEEQSAIPIQTVPKYSHPIQAPLALSPKDNVTPICRFHNYHPDGCKRRNGSNECPFDHDHCHWCKEIGHVALNCKR
;
A
#
# COMPACT_ATOMS: atom_id res chain seq x y z
N MET A 1 0.26 -22.31 -17.46
CA MET A 1 -0.05 -21.83 -16.10
C MET A 1 0.23 -20.35 -16.04
N SER A 2 -0.63 -19.55 -15.37
CA SER A 2 -0.40 -18.10 -15.21
C SER A 2 0.94 -17.85 -14.49
N ARG A 3 1.76 -16.93 -14.99
CA ARG A 3 3.01 -16.49 -14.32
C ARG A 3 2.74 -15.60 -13.08
N TYR A 4 1.51 -15.13 -12.94
CA TYR A 4 1.10 -14.19 -11.90
C TYR A 4 0.01 -14.77 -11.00
N CYS A 5 0.18 -14.60 -9.70
CA CYS A 5 -0.85 -14.79 -8.69
C CYS A 5 -1.34 -13.42 -8.23
N TRP A 6 -2.65 -13.24 -8.03
CA TRP A 6 -3.24 -11.96 -7.68
C TRP A 6 -3.95 -12.06 -6.33
N ARG A 7 -3.78 -11.04 -5.49
CA ARG A 7 -4.43 -10.93 -4.19
C ARG A 7 -4.97 -9.52 -3.93
N LEU A 8 -6.15 -9.46 -3.35
CA LEU A 8 -6.75 -8.26 -2.78
C LEU A 8 -6.40 -8.16 -1.29
N HIS A 9 -5.94 -6.98 -0.86
CA HIS A 9 -5.62 -6.68 0.52
C HIS A 9 -6.26 -5.34 0.97
N PRO A 10 -6.95 -5.31 2.12
CA PRO A 10 -7.33 -6.47 2.94
C PRO A 10 -8.37 -7.33 2.20
N SER A 11 -8.53 -8.60 2.58
CA SER A 11 -9.46 -9.49 1.88
C SER A 11 -10.91 -9.04 2.06
N SER A 12 -11.80 -9.45 1.14
CA SER A 12 -13.23 -9.08 1.14
C SER A 12 -13.93 -9.43 2.47
N ALA A 13 -13.56 -10.54 3.11
CA ALA A 13 -14.11 -10.97 4.39
C ALA A 13 -13.77 -10.05 5.57
N SER A 14 -12.68 -9.26 5.50
CA SER A 14 -12.31 -8.34 6.59
C SER A 14 -13.18 -7.09 6.67
N ARG A 15 -14.07 -6.85 5.67
CA ARG A 15 -15.05 -5.75 5.71
C ARG A 15 -16.33 -6.12 6.49
N TRP A 16 -16.52 -7.39 6.79
CA TRP A 16 -17.66 -7.87 7.55
C TRP A 16 -17.22 -8.07 9.01
N PRO A 17 -17.92 -7.49 10.00
CA PRO A 17 -17.73 -7.94 11.37
C PRO A 17 -18.17 -9.40 11.39
N CYS A 18 -17.20 -10.32 11.43
CA CYS A 18 -17.45 -11.73 11.68
C CYS A 18 -18.34 -11.76 12.93
N SER A 19 -19.56 -12.28 12.76
CA SER A 19 -20.50 -12.52 13.85
C SER A 19 -19.70 -13.17 14.97
N THR A 20 -19.81 -12.58 16.17
CA THR A 20 -19.26 -13.17 17.39
C THR A 20 -19.58 -14.66 17.37
N PRO A 21 -18.60 -15.56 17.56
CA PRO A 21 -18.94 -16.96 17.71
C PRO A 21 -19.85 -17.04 18.93
N GLU A 22 -21.13 -17.32 18.70
CA GLU A 22 -21.98 -17.87 19.74
C GLU A 22 -21.22 -19.05 20.32
N GLN A 23 -21.10 -19.04 21.64
CA GLN A 23 -20.46 -20.07 22.44
C GLN A 23 -21.05 -21.44 22.05
N SER A 24 -20.45 -22.09 21.07
CA SER A 24 -20.82 -23.42 20.63
C SER A 24 -19.55 -24.15 20.24
N VAL A 25 -19.12 -24.98 21.20
CA VAL A 25 -18.29 -26.17 21.03
C VAL A 25 -17.08 -26.00 20.12
N VAL A 26 -15.96 -25.59 20.72
CA VAL A 26 -14.62 -25.68 20.14
C VAL A 26 -14.35 -27.14 19.75
N SER A 27 -14.52 -27.46 18.47
CA SER A 27 -13.96 -28.69 17.91
C SER A 27 -12.44 -28.50 17.80
N ASN A 28 -11.69 -29.49 18.27
CA ASN A 28 -10.23 -29.48 18.46
C ASN A 28 -9.38 -29.39 17.16
N ARG A 29 -9.91 -28.90 16.04
CA ARG A 29 -9.23 -28.98 14.72
C ARG A 29 -8.85 -27.68 14.03
N SER A 30 -9.14 -26.51 14.59
CA SER A 30 -8.69 -25.24 13.99
C SER A 30 -8.28 -24.22 15.05
N ARG A 31 -7.00 -24.23 15.48
CA ARG A 31 -6.44 -23.13 16.29
C ARG A 31 -6.21 -21.92 15.38
N ALA A 32 -7.27 -21.17 15.13
CA ALA A 32 -7.23 -19.88 14.46
C ALA A 32 -7.34 -18.75 15.49
N VAL A 33 -6.70 -17.61 15.24
CA VAL A 33 -6.84 -16.39 16.02
C VAL A 33 -7.35 -15.27 15.15
N LEU A 34 -8.43 -14.65 15.63
CA LEU A 34 -8.95 -13.43 15.06
C LEU A 34 -8.24 -12.24 15.71
N SER A 35 -7.64 -11.40 14.87
CA SER A 35 -7.39 -10.00 15.20
C SER A 35 -8.57 -9.15 14.72
N THR A 36 -8.62 -7.88 15.09
CA THR A 36 -9.64 -6.93 14.61
C THR A 36 -9.69 -6.77 13.09
N LYS A 37 -8.70 -7.27 12.34
CA LYS A 37 -8.60 -7.13 10.88
C LYS A 37 -8.30 -8.41 10.11
N PHE A 38 -7.73 -9.44 10.74
CA PHE A 38 -7.19 -10.62 10.06
C PHE A 38 -7.43 -11.89 10.88
N CYS A 39 -7.63 -13.01 10.19
CA CYS A 39 -7.61 -14.35 10.77
C CYS A 39 -6.23 -14.97 10.53
N PHE A 40 -5.59 -15.47 11.59
CA PHE A 40 -4.29 -16.11 11.55
C PHE A 40 -4.39 -17.55 12.06
N ASN A 41 -3.75 -18.49 11.38
CA ASN A 41 -3.66 -19.89 11.76
C ASN A 41 -2.27 -20.26 12.24
N LEU A 42 -2.15 -21.41 12.90
CA LEU A 42 -0.84 -22.06 13.05
C LEU A 42 -0.16 -22.21 11.70
N ASN A 43 1.15 -22.00 11.69
CA ASN A 43 2.01 -22.00 10.52
C ASN A 43 1.85 -20.83 9.55
N ASP A 44 1.02 -19.83 9.83
CA ASP A 44 1.02 -18.60 9.02
C ASP A 44 2.31 -17.82 9.21
N ASP A 45 2.85 -17.29 8.11
CA ASP A 45 3.97 -16.35 8.13
C ASP A 45 3.44 -14.92 8.38
N VAL A 46 4.00 -14.27 9.39
CA VAL A 46 3.53 -12.98 9.89
C VAL A 46 4.67 -12.02 10.15
N TYR A 47 4.38 -10.75 9.97
CA TYR A 47 5.19 -9.64 10.43
C TYR A 47 4.62 -9.10 11.74
N ILE A 48 5.49 -8.84 12.70
CA ILE A 48 5.12 -8.23 13.97
C ILE A 48 5.28 -6.71 13.83
N ARG A 49 4.15 -5.99 13.86
CA ARG A 49 4.16 -4.53 13.98
C ARG A 49 4.93 -4.13 15.24
N PRO A 50 6.05 -3.42 15.14
CA PRO A 50 6.98 -3.17 16.26
C PRO A 50 6.34 -2.31 17.34
N LYS A 51 6.67 -2.59 18.62
CA LYS A 51 6.32 -1.73 19.77
C LYS A 51 7.49 -0.89 20.26
N SER A 52 8.70 -1.24 19.83
CA SER A 52 9.95 -0.63 20.24
C SER A 52 11.02 -0.87 19.17
N ALA A 53 12.13 -0.15 19.25
CA ALA A 53 13.26 -0.36 18.35
C ALA A 53 13.80 -1.80 18.37
N LYS A 54 13.70 -2.50 19.50
CA LYS A 54 14.14 -3.90 19.67
C LYS A 54 13.26 -4.92 18.96
N GLU A 55 12.04 -4.53 18.58
CA GLU A 55 11.09 -5.38 17.85
C GLU A 55 10.94 -4.96 16.40
N LEU A 56 11.71 -3.97 15.94
CA LEU A 56 11.73 -3.57 14.54
C LEU A 56 12.19 -4.75 13.72
N GLY A 57 11.27 -5.24 12.91
CA GLY A 57 11.63 -6.09 11.82
C GLY A 57 11.49 -7.58 11.98
N ILE A 58 10.75 -7.99 12.99
CA ILE A 58 10.53 -9.40 13.26
C ILE A 58 9.44 -9.90 12.31
N SER A 59 9.82 -10.80 11.42
CA SER A 59 8.93 -11.69 10.70
C SER A 59 9.20 -13.14 11.12
N GLY A 60 8.20 -14.00 11.01
CA GLY A 60 8.32 -15.37 11.43
C GLY A 60 7.02 -16.15 11.28
N ARG A 61 7.06 -17.43 11.67
CA ARG A 61 5.91 -18.33 11.59
C ARG A 61 5.22 -18.45 12.93
N ILE A 62 3.89 -18.47 12.93
CA ILE A 62 3.11 -18.74 14.14
C ILE A 62 3.27 -20.22 14.51
N GLU A 63 3.88 -20.49 15.66
CA GLU A 63 4.06 -21.86 16.18
C GLU A 63 3.06 -22.23 17.26
N ASP A 64 2.60 -21.25 18.03
CA ASP A 64 1.62 -21.49 19.08
C ASP A 64 0.63 -20.33 19.22
N ILE A 65 -0.58 -20.72 19.60
CA ILE A 65 -1.71 -19.85 19.90
C ILE A 65 -2.18 -20.24 21.29
N SER A 66 -1.94 -19.35 22.24
CA SER A 66 -2.28 -19.53 23.65
C SER A 66 -3.46 -18.64 24.02
N PHE A 67 -4.41 -19.22 24.75
CA PHE A 67 -5.56 -18.54 25.31
C PHE A 67 -5.36 -18.47 26.82
N ASN A 68 -5.07 -17.29 27.35
CA ASN A 68 -4.98 -17.13 28.79
C ASN A 68 -6.40 -17.12 29.35
N SER A 69 -6.88 -18.26 29.87
CA SER A 69 -8.12 -18.27 30.64
C SER A 69 -7.87 -17.56 31.97
N THR A 70 -8.08 -16.25 32.02
CA THR A 70 -8.20 -15.57 33.30
C THR A 70 -9.58 -15.85 33.87
N THR A 71 -9.83 -17.10 34.29
CA THR A 71 -10.84 -17.36 35.31
C THR A 71 -10.35 -16.66 36.57
N LYS A 72 -10.82 -15.43 36.78
CA LYS A 72 -10.86 -14.90 38.14
C LYS A 72 -11.81 -15.81 38.92
N SER A 73 -11.26 -16.83 39.54
CA SER A 73 -11.71 -17.30 40.83
C SER A 73 -11.67 -16.09 41.77
N SER A 74 -12.74 -15.29 41.77
CA SER A 74 -13.03 -14.45 42.92
C SER A 74 -13.73 -15.35 43.91
N THR A 75 -12.93 -15.92 44.80
CA THR A 75 -13.32 -16.42 46.10
C THR A 75 -14.40 -15.51 46.68
N THR A 76 -15.54 -16.11 47.03
CA THR A 76 -16.57 -15.52 47.87
C THR A 76 -15.93 -15.01 49.15
N SER A 77 -15.86 -13.69 49.30
CA SER A 77 -15.70 -13.04 50.59
C SER A 77 -16.75 -11.94 50.69
N ASP A 78 -17.67 -12.15 51.62
CA ASP A 78 -18.80 -11.31 51.98
C ASP A 78 -18.43 -9.82 52.12
N ILE A 79 -19.10 -8.95 51.36
CA ILE A 79 -19.25 -7.52 51.70
C ILE A 79 -20.67 -7.09 51.35
N SER A 80 -21.34 -6.52 52.35
CA SER A 80 -22.74 -6.10 52.42
C SER A 80 -23.16 -5.05 51.37
N PRO A 81 -24.46 -4.92 51.07
CA PRO A 81 -24.96 -4.01 50.05
C PRO A 81 -25.34 -2.68 50.70
N ASP A 82 -24.52 -1.63 50.53
CA ASP A 82 -25.00 -0.25 50.65
C ASP A 82 -23.96 0.75 50.13
N SER A 83 -24.13 1.21 48.89
CA SER A 83 -23.95 2.61 48.45
C SER A 83 -23.99 2.75 46.92
N PRO A 84 -24.78 3.70 46.36
CA PRO A 84 -24.85 3.93 44.92
C PRO A 84 -23.91 5.06 44.50
N SER A 85 -22.71 4.78 43.99
CA SER A 85 -22.03 5.72 43.10
C SER A 85 -20.90 5.10 42.28
N GLN A 86 -20.83 5.56 41.03
CA GLN A 86 -19.75 5.37 40.05
C GLN A 86 -19.82 4.12 39.15
N LEU A 87 -20.67 4.22 38.14
CA LEU A 87 -20.49 3.56 36.84
C LEU A 87 -19.18 4.03 36.19
N ARG A 88 -18.04 3.51 36.65
CA ARG A 88 -16.80 3.55 35.87
C ARG A 88 -17.00 2.63 34.68
N LYS A 89 -17.10 3.22 33.47
CA LYS A 89 -17.06 2.51 32.18
C LYS A 89 -15.92 1.49 32.22
N LYS A 90 -16.24 0.21 32.41
CA LYS A 90 -15.27 -0.89 32.34
C LYS A 90 -14.66 -0.87 30.94
N ARG A 91 -13.36 -0.57 30.86
CA ARG A 91 -12.57 -0.77 29.64
C ARG A 91 -12.80 -2.20 29.16
N ARG A 92 -13.21 -2.33 27.88
CA ARG A 92 -13.40 -3.60 27.17
C ARG A 92 -12.17 -4.49 27.42
N LEU A 93 -12.39 -5.72 27.89
CA LEU A 93 -11.33 -6.71 28.16
C LEU A 93 -10.42 -6.81 26.94
N VAL A 94 -9.13 -6.55 27.14
CA VAL A 94 -8.09 -6.74 26.12
C VAL A 94 -8.08 -8.22 25.77
N GLU A 95 -8.14 -8.55 24.48
CA GLU A 95 -8.08 -9.92 23.95
C GLU A 95 -7.05 -10.77 24.74
N ASP A 96 -7.52 -11.84 25.39
CA ASP A 96 -6.70 -12.76 26.22
C ASP A 96 -5.88 -13.75 25.38
N VAL A 97 -5.89 -13.58 24.06
CA VAL A 97 -5.15 -14.41 23.11
C VAL A 97 -3.72 -13.89 22.95
N ARG A 98 -2.75 -14.81 22.96
CA ARG A 98 -1.33 -14.52 22.70
C ARG A 98 -0.79 -15.53 21.69
N VAL A 99 0.08 -15.05 20.80
CA VAL A 99 0.76 -15.92 19.85
C VAL A 99 2.26 -15.97 20.13
N SER A 100 2.86 -17.11 19.80
CA SER A 100 4.30 -17.32 19.79
C SER A 100 4.78 -17.44 18.35
N ILE A 101 5.84 -16.69 18.01
CA ILE A 101 6.32 -16.55 16.64
C ILE A 101 7.77 -16.98 16.56
N GLN A 102 8.05 -17.97 15.74
CA GLN A 102 9.39 -18.40 15.41
C GLN A 102 9.97 -17.48 14.35
N GLN A 103 10.96 -16.68 14.74
CA GLN A 103 11.60 -15.76 13.83
C GLN A 103 12.33 -16.55 12.73
N HIS A 104 12.21 -16.11 11.49
CA HIS A 104 12.92 -16.70 10.34
C HIS A 104 13.86 -15.67 9.72
N SER A 105 15.05 -16.13 9.32
CA SER A 105 15.91 -15.47 8.34
C SER A 105 15.72 -16.14 6.99
N PHE A 106 15.82 -15.38 5.90
CA PHE A 106 15.65 -15.89 4.54
C PHE A 106 16.96 -15.72 3.76
N ASP A 107 17.31 -16.68 2.91
CA ASP A 107 18.34 -16.49 1.88
C ASP A 107 17.81 -15.66 0.71
N ASP A 108 18.70 -15.34 -0.21
CA ASP A 108 18.42 -14.65 -1.46
C ASP A 108 17.48 -15.45 -2.39
N THR A 109 17.27 -16.74 -2.13
CA THR A 109 16.30 -17.58 -2.85
C THR A 109 14.92 -17.60 -2.18
N GLY A 110 14.76 -16.92 -1.05
CA GLY A 110 13.53 -16.89 -0.27
C GLY A 110 13.28 -18.15 0.55
N ARG A 111 14.28 -19.02 0.72
CA ARG A 111 14.21 -20.16 1.64
C ARG A 111 14.63 -19.71 3.04
N ILE A 112 14.06 -20.37 4.04
CA ILE A 112 14.42 -20.11 5.43
C ILE A 112 15.88 -20.58 5.62
N MET A 113 16.78 -19.64 5.89
CA MET A 113 18.19 -19.94 6.17
C MET A 113 18.38 -20.45 7.58
N SER A 114 17.77 -19.76 8.54
CA SER A 114 17.86 -20.10 9.95
C SER A 114 16.62 -19.64 10.71
N CYS A 115 16.31 -20.35 11.79
CA CYS A 115 15.29 -19.97 12.75
C CYS A 115 15.96 -19.25 13.92
N GLY A 116 15.51 -18.04 14.23
CA GLY A 116 15.99 -17.25 15.36
C GLY A 116 15.34 -17.64 16.70
N ALA A 117 15.28 -16.71 17.64
CA ALA A 117 14.57 -16.94 18.90
C ALA A 117 13.04 -16.83 18.72
N THR A 118 12.30 -17.68 19.41
CA THR A 118 10.83 -17.58 19.48
C THR A 118 10.40 -16.35 20.28
N LYS A 119 9.53 -15.53 19.71
CA LYS A 119 8.91 -14.38 20.36
C LYS A 119 7.55 -14.77 20.91
N VAL A 120 7.46 -14.88 22.23
CA VAL A 120 6.24 -15.27 22.95
C VAL A 120 5.40 -14.07 23.36
N GLY A 121 4.11 -14.28 23.61
CA GLY A 121 3.25 -13.26 24.21
C GLY A 121 2.85 -12.12 23.26
N ILE A 122 2.86 -12.35 21.95
CA ILE A 122 2.52 -11.33 20.96
C ILE A 122 1.01 -11.20 20.83
N ARG A 123 0.51 -9.96 20.75
CA ARG A 123 -0.92 -9.70 20.56
C ARG A 123 -1.30 -9.87 19.08
N PRO A 124 -2.41 -10.54 18.75
CA PRO A 124 -2.88 -10.72 17.38
C PRO A 124 -3.07 -9.41 16.61
N SER A 125 -3.53 -8.36 17.28
CA SER A 125 -3.66 -6.99 16.71
C SER A 125 -2.36 -6.35 16.24
N ARG A 126 -1.20 -6.94 16.56
CA ARG A 126 0.12 -6.52 16.08
C ARG A 126 0.62 -7.36 14.91
N LEU A 127 -0.09 -8.41 14.52
CA LEU A 127 0.31 -9.26 13.43
C LEU A 127 -0.18 -8.67 12.12
N PHE A 128 0.64 -8.83 11.09
CA PHE A 128 0.31 -8.47 9.74
C PHE A 128 0.70 -9.63 8.83
N PRO A 129 -0.15 -10.04 7.87
CA PRO A 129 0.18 -11.14 6.98
C PRO A 129 1.43 -10.83 6.17
N VAL A 130 2.28 -11.85 5.99
CA VAL A 130 3.37 -11.84 5.02
C VAL A 130 3.01 -12.85 3.95
N TYR A 131 2.85 -12.34 2.73
CA TYR A 131 2.66 -13.15 1.55
C TYR A 131 4.03 -13.46 0.96
N ASP A 132 4.41 -14.73 0.96
CA ASP A 132 5.57 -15.18 0.21
C ASP A 132 5.15 -15.77 -1.14
N ILE A 133 6.13 -16.06 -1.99
CA ILE A 133 5.95 -16.71 -3.29
C ILE A 133 5.07 -17.96 -3.08
N CYS A 134 4.06 -18.15 -3.94
CA CYS A 134 3.22 -19.34 -3.98
C CYS A 134 4.11 -20.59 -3.96
N LYS A 135 4.23 -21.22 -2.78
CA LYS A 135 4.92 -22.49 -2.59
C LYS A 135 4.05 -23.59 -3.22
N ASN A 136 4.05 -23.69 -4.55
CA ASN A 136 3.63 -24.92 -5.19
C ASN A 136 4.78 -25.90 -5.00
N GLU A 137 4.64 -26.82 -4.04
CA GLU A 137 5.63 -27.85 -3.70
C GLU A 137 6.05 -28.71 -4.91
N ASN A 138 5.30 -28.66 -6.02
CA ASN A 138 5.51 -29.44 -7.23
C ASN A 138 5.80 -28.62 -8.50
N SER A 139 5.97 -27.29 -8.43
CA SER A 139 6.28 -26.47 -9.63
C SER A 139 7.50 -25.57 -9.42
N ILE A 140 8.51 -25.77 -10.27
CA ILE A 140 9.79 -25.04 -10.31
C ILE A 140 9.61 -23.58 -10.79
N THR A 141 8.43 -23.20 -11.30
CA THR A 141 8.20 -21.84 -11.82
C THR A 141 7.86 -20.87 -10.70
N GLN A 142 8.83 -20.04 -10.32
CA GLN A 142 8.62 -18.89 -9.43
C GLN A 142 7.55 -17.96 -10.03
N GLN A 143 6.40 -17.87 -9.38
CA GLN A 143 5.32 -16.96 -9.77
C GLN A 143 5.48 -15.60 -9.07
N THR A 144 5.22 -14.51 -9.79
CA THR A 144 5.11 -13.18 -9.19
C THR A 144 3.77 -13.04 -8.49
N LEU A 145 3.78 -12.61 -7.22
CA LEU A 145 2.57 -12.21 -6.52
C LEU A 145 2.28 -10.74 -6.76
N ILE A 146 1.06 -10.41 -7.17
CA ILE A 146 0.53 -9.04 -7.29
C ILE A 146 -0.49 -8.82 -6.18
N VAL A 147 -0.22 -7.90 -5.27
CA VAL A 147 -1.11 -7.52 -4.16
C VAL A 147 -1.70 -6.15 -4.43
N ILE A 148 -3.02 -6.04 -4.46
CA ILE A 148 -3.74 -4.79 -4.68
C ILE A 148 -4.29 -4.30 -3.34
N THR A 149 -4.08 -3.03 -3.02
CA THR A 149 -4.62 -2.38 -1.82
C THR A 149 -5.21 -1.01 -2.15
N PRO A 150 -6.32 -0.59 -1.52
CA PRO A 150 -6.94 0.69 -1.86
C PRO A 150 -6.21 1.86 -1.19
N ASP A 151 -5.74 1.69 0.05
CA ASP A 151 -5.30 2.80 0.88
C ASP A 151 -3.79 2.82 1.17
N THR A 152 -3.32 4.02 1.51
CA THR A 152 -1.94 4.31 1.86
C THR A 152 -1.44 3.56 3.10
N THR A 153 -2.32 3.28 4.07
CA THR A 153 -1.91 2.64 5.33
C THR A 153 -1.51 1.20 5.07
N ASN A 154 -2.38 0.44 4.40
CA ASN A 154 -2.12 -0.94 4.02
C ASN A 154 -0.97 -1.04 3.02
N TYR A 155 -0.86 -0.13 2.05
CA TYR A 155 0.27 -0.06 1.11
C TYR A 155 1.62 0.02 1.83
N ARG A 156 1.77 0.98 2.76
CA ARG A 156 3.02 1.15 3.53
C ARG A 156 3.29 -0.03 4.46
N MET A 157 2.25 -0.62 5.04
CA MET A 157 2.39 -1.81 5.88
C MET A 157 2.86 -3.02 5.07
N LEU A 158 2.27 -3.27 3.90
CA LEU A 158 2.71 -4.32 2.97
C LEU A 158 4.16 -4.10 2.51
N ALA A 159 4.50 -2.89 2.08
CA ALA A 159 5.84 -2.54 1.62
C ALA A 159 6.92 -2.83 2.68
N THR A 160 6.64 -2.52 3.96
CA THR A 160 7.60 -2.73 5.05
C THR A 160 7.62 -4.15 5.63
N SER A 161 6.48 -4.86 5.61
CA SER A 161 6.37 -6.21 6.16
C SER A 161 6.98 -7.27 5.24
N HIS A 162 6.98 -7.03 3.93
CA HIS A 162 7.50 -7.95 2.93
C HIS A 162 8.97 -7.73 2.59
N LEU A 163 9.60 -6.71 3.16
CA LEU A 163 10.98 -6.33 2.86
C LEU A 163 11.98 -7.24 3.60
N ARG A 164 12.94 -7.77 2.84
CA ARG A 164 14.11 -8.54 3.24
C ARG A 164 15.35 -7.65 3.17
N SER A 165 16.42 -8.07 3.83
CA SER A 165 17.66 -7.28 3.97
C SER A 165 18.34 -7.01 2.63
N SER A 166 18.31 -7.99 1.73
CA SER A 166 18.93 -7.96 0.41
C SER A 166 17.92 -7.63 -0.69
N ASP A 167 16.70 -7.18 -0.38
CA ASP A 167 15.77 -6.81 -1.46
C ASP A 167 16.23 -5.53 -2.16
N LYS A 168 16.15 -5.55 -3.49
CA LYS A 168 16.08 -4.33 -4.29
C LYS A 168 14.62 -3.98 -4.54
N VAL A 169 14.23 -2.77 -4.17
CA VAL A 169 12.89 -2.24 -4.35
C VAL A 169 12.89 -1.21 -5.46
N LEU A 170 11.94 -1.34 -6.38
CA LEU A 170 11.53 -0.26 -7.28
C LEU A 170 10.23 0.34 -6.76
N GLU A 171 10.22 1.62 -6.40
CA GLU A 171 9.00 2.35 -6.02
C GLU A 171 8.62 3.34 -7.11
N ILE A 172 7.41 3.24 -7.65
CA ILE A 172 6.90 4.09 -8.73
C ILE A 172 5.83 5.01 -8.16
N GLY A 173 6.13 6.31 -8.13
CA GLY A 173 5.30 7.32 -7.47
C GLY A 173 5.66 7.45 -5.99
N CYS A 174 6.93 7.76 -5.68
CA CYS A 174 7.39 7.86 -4.30
C CYS A 174 6.87 9.11 -3.56
N SER A 175 6.33 10.09 -4.29
CA SER A 175 5.85 11.36 -3.73
C SER A 175 6.93 12.00 -2.83
N THR A 176 6.55 12.61 -1.72
CA THR A 176 7.46 13.25 -0.76
C THR A 176 8.25 12.26 0.11
N GLY A 177 8.35 10.99 -0.30
CA GLY A 177 9.26 10.00 0.29
C GLY A 177 8.79 9.34 1.58
N GLU A 178 7.50 9.44 1.95
CA GLU A 178 6.96 8.85 3.18
C GLU A 178 7.09 7.32 3.23
N CYS A 179 6.70 6.64 2.14
CA CYS A 179 6.82 5.18 2.05
C CYS A 179 8.28 4.76 1.90
N THR A 180 9.03 5.47 1.05
CA THR A 180 10.47 5.31 0.88
C THR A 180 11.23 5.40 2.21
N ALA A 181 10.88 6.34 3.09
CA ALA A 181 11.50 6.51 4.40
C ALA A 181 11.26 5.31 5.32
N LEU A 182 10.03 4.78 5.32
CA LEU A 182 9.71 3.58 6.10
C LEU A 182 10.48 2.35 5.62
N MET A 183 10.63 2.18 4.30
CA MET A 183 11.42 1.10 3.71
C MET A 183 12.92 1.26 3.98
N MET A 184 13.45 2.47 3.81
CA MET A 184 14.86 2.77 4.09
C MET A 184 15.20 2.49 5.55
N ARG A 185 14.38 3.01 6.49
CA ARG A 185 14.50 2.69 7.92
C ARG A 185 14.52 1.19 8.16
N ARG A 186 13.62 0.44 7.50
CA ARG A 186 13.52 -1.01 7.62
C ARG A 186 14.80 -1.71 7.14
N LEU A 187 15.33 -1.36 5.96
CA LEU A 187 16.56 -1.93 5.40
C LEU A 187 17.77 -1.63 6.29
N THR A 188 17.92 -0.38 6.74
CA THR A 188 19.00 0.02 7.65
C THR A 188 18.99 -0.86 8.91
N LEU A 189 17.82 -1.08 9.50
CA LEU A 189 17.70 -1.87 10.72
C LEU A 189 17.92 -3.38 10.48
N LEU A 190 17.47 -3.92 9.34
CA LEU A 190 17.76 -5.29 8.96
C LEU A 190 19.27 -5.52 8.80
N HIS A 191 19.94 -4.60 8.11
CA HIS A 191 21.38 -4.62 7.93
C HIS A 191 22.12 -4.58 9.27
N MET A 192 21.81 -3.61 10.14
CA MET A 192 22.41 -3.51 11.48
C MET A 192 22.19 -4.77 12.33
N HIS A 193 21.03 -5.41 12.19
CA HIS A 193 20.74 -6.66 12.89
C HIS A 193 21.61 -7.81 12.39
N GLN A 194 21.75 -7.95 11.07
CA GLN A 194 22.60 -8.97 10.46
C GLN A 194 24.07 -8.78 10.85
N GLN A 195 24.57 -7.55 10.85
CA GLN A 195 25.94 -7.27 11.29
C GLN A 195 26.17 -7.69 12.74
N ARG A 196 25.21 -7.44 13.64
CA ARG A 196 25.33 -7.90 15.04
C ARG A 196 25.32 -9.43 15.16
N GLN A 197 24.53 -10.13 14.34
CA GLN A 197 24.53 -11.59 14.32
C GLN A 197 25.85 -12.15 13.79
N LYS A 198 26.39 -11.57 12.72
CA LYS A 198 27.70 -11.96 12.17
C LYS A 198 28.81 -11.79 13.21
N LYS A 199 28.87 -10.64 13.89
CA LYS A 199 29.85 -10.39 14.97
C LYS A 199 29.78 -11.41 16.11
N GLN A 200 28.58 -11.82 16.52
CA GLN A 200 28.40 -12.85 17.57
C GLN A 200 28.83 -14.25 17.12
N ILE A 201 28.90 -14.51 15.82
CA ILE A 201 29.36 -15.77 15.23
C ILE A 201 30.88 -15.72 14.99
N GLU A 202 31.40 -14.55 14.63
CA GLU A 202 32.80 -14.28 14.25
C GLU A 202 33.68 -13.81 15.43
N ASP A 203 33.22 -13.91 16.68
CA ASP A 203 34.04 -13.74 17.89
C ASP A 203 35.20 -14.77 17.88
N GLY A 204 36.25 -14.45 17.13
CA GLY A 204 37.39 -15.30 16.82
C GLY A 204 38.48 -14.67 15.93
N GLU A 205 38.17 -13.76 14.99
CA GLU A 205 39.22 -13.17 14.12
C GLU A 205 39.07 -11.66 13.86
N ASN A 206 40.08 -10.91 14.33
CA ASN A 206 40.54 -9.56 14.01
C ASN A 206 39.55 -8.49 13.48
N ASP A 207 39.30 -7.55 14.38
CA ASP A 207 38.38 -6.41 14.36
C ASP A 207 38.89 -5.18 13.54
N ASN A 208 39.42 -5.38 12.32
CA ASN A 208 40.05 -4.28 11.55
C ASN A 208 39.35 -3.87 10.23
N ASP A 209 38.20 -4.44 9.86
CA ASP A 209 37.55 -4.15 8.57
C ASP A 209 36.15 -3.53 8.70
N ALA A 210 35.91 -2.76 9.76
CA ALA A 210 34.62 -2.12 10.05
C ALA A 210 34.28 -0.92 9.13
N SER A 211 35.13 -0.57 8.16
CA SER A 211 35.05 0.70 7.42
C SER A 211 34.41 0.60 6.03
N ASN A 212 34.06 -0.60 5.54
CA ASN A 212 33.49 -0.75 4.19
C ASN A 212 32.29 -1.72 4.13
N THR A 213 31.35 -1.59 5.07
CA THR A 213 30.11 -2.39 5.06
C THR A 213 29.19 -1.95 3.92
N THR A 214 29.14 -2.74 2.84
CA THR A 214 28.19 -2.54 1.74
C THR A 214 26.78 -2.96 2.14
N PHE A 215 25.77 -2.16 1.81
CA PHE A 215 24.37 -2.56 1.95
C PHE A 215 23.96 -3.47 0.79
N ASP A 216 23.39 -4.63 1.10
CA ASP A 216 22.88 -5.56 0.09
C ASP A 216 21.52 -5.10 -0.49
N GLY A 217 20.72 -4.43 0.35
CA GLY A 217 19.42 -3.89 -0.01
C GLY A 217 19.53 -2.53 -0.70
N LYS A 218 18.59 -2.24 -1.60
CA LYS A 218 18.57 -0.99 -2.37
C LYS A 218 17.14 -0.54 -2.69
N ILE A 219 16.91 0.77 -2.78
CA ILE A 219 15.64 1.38 -3.16
C ILE A 219 15.90 2.32 -4.34
N VAL A 220 15.21 2.09 -5.44
CA VAL A 220 15.13 3.01 -6.58
C VAL A 220 13.72 3.58 -6.57
N ALA A 221 13.58 4.89 -6.37
CA ALA A 221 12.28 5.54 -6.24
C ALA A 221 12.08 6.57 -7.36
N PHE A 222 10.97 6.44 -8.08
CA PHE A 222 10.59 7.31 -9.19
C PHE A 222 9.49 8.28 -8.79
N ASP A 223 9.63 9.52 -9.24
CA ASP A 223 8.53 10.48 -9.32
C ASP A 223 8.71 11.38 -10.55
N VAL A 224 7.69 12.15 -10.90
CA VAL A 224 7.71 13.10 -12.03
C VAL A 224 7.99 14.54 -11.58
N GLY A 225 7.73 14.87 -10.31
CA GLY A 225 7.93 16.21 -9.75
C GLY A 225 9.33 16.41 -9.19
N SER A 226 10.09 17.39 -9.71
CA SER A 226 11.42 17.72 -9.18
C SER A 226 11.35 18.22 -7.73
N ASP A 227 10.41 19.10 -7.44
CA ASP A 227 10.10 19.65 -6.12
C ASP A 227 9.67 18.57 -5.11
N VAL A 228 8.92 17.58 -5.59
CA VAL A 228 8.49 16.43 -4.81
C VAL A 228 9.68 15.54 -4.43
N LEU A 229 10.61 15.33 -5.37
CA LEU A 229 11.84 14.57 -5.11
C LEU A 229 12.81 15.30 -4.18
N GLU A 230 12.93 16.62 -4.27
CA GLU A 230 13.72 17.42 -3.32
C GLU A 230 13.17 17.29 -1.89
N GLN A 231 11.84 17.33 -1.74
CA GLN A 231 11.18 17.09 -0.44
C GLN A 231 11.42 15.65 0.06
N ALA A 232 11.34 14.66 -0.84
CA ALA A 232 11.65 13.27 -0.51
C ALA A 232 13.09 13.12 -0.03
N GLN A 233 14.05 13.73 -0.73
CA GLN A 233 15.47 13.70 -0.34
C GLN A 233 15.68 14.29 1.05
N SER A 234 15.12 15.49 1.31
CA SER A 234 15.23 16.15 2.61
C SER A 234 14.67 15.29 3.75
N ARG A 235 13.50 14.67 3.53
CA ARG A 235 12.89 13.73 4.48
C ARG A 235 13.78 12.53 4.74
N LEU A 236 14.29 11.88 3.71
CA LEU A 236 15.10 10.67 3.83
C LEU A 236 16.41 10.94 4.56
N LEU A 237 17.06 12.06 4.27
CA LEU A 237 18.26 12.48 5.00
C LEU A 237 17.96 12.73 6.48
N SER A 238 16.83 13.37 6.80
CA SER A 238 16.39 13.56 8.20
C SER A 238 16.11 12.22 8.89
N GLU A 239 15.45 11.29 8.20
CA GLU A 239 15.12 9.97 8.73
C GLU A 239 16.38 9.14 9.04
N ILE A 240 17.36 9.10 8.12
CA ILE A 240 18.64 8.41 8.36
C ILE A 240 19.39 9.01 9.54
N LYS A 241 19.44 10.34 9.64
CA LYS A 241 20.09 11.02 10.77
C LYS A 241 19.46 10.63 12.11
N SER A 242 18.15 10.38 12.14
CA SER A 242 17.46 9.93 13.35
C SER A 242 17.79 8.49 13.77
N LEU A 243 18.39 7.70 12.88
CA LEU A 243 18.72 6.28 13.11
C LEU A 243 20.16 6.06 13.58
N ILE A 244 21.05 7.00 13.29
CA ILE A 244 22.46 6.94 13.65
C ILE A 244 22.66 7.68 14.98
N PRO A 245 23.49 7.16 15.92
CA PRO A 245 23.86 7.90 17.14
C PRO A 245 24.46 9.29 16.83
N ASN A 246 24.52 10.15 17.85
CA ASN A 246 24.93 11.56 17.68
C ASN A 246 26.42 11.75 17.98
N ASP A 247 27.32 11.30 17.11
CA ASP A 247 28.74 11.68 17.16
C ASP A 247 29.15 12.39 15.85
N ALA A 248 30.09 13.36 15.89
CA ALA A 248 30.36 14.26 14.75
C ALA A 248 30.93 13.55 13.49
N GLU A 249 31.51 12.35 13.66
CA GLU A 249 31.96 11.48 12.56
C GLU A 249 30.79 10.83 11.80
N ASP A 250 29.59 10.79 12.40
CA ASP A 250 28.42 10.07 11.89
C ASP A 250 27.71 10.76 10.71
N MET A 251 27.91 12.06 10.50
CA MET A 251 27.25 12.77 9.38
C MET A 251 27.70 12.25 8.00
N ASN A 252 28.99 11.93 7.85
CA ASN A 252 29.52 11.35 6.61
C ASN A 252 29.02 9.91 6.43
N ILE A 253 28.86 9.17 7.53
CA ILE A 253 28.31 7.81 7.53
C ILE A 253 26.85 7.84 7.07
N GLY A 254 26.02 8.73 7.62
CA GLY A 254 24.61 8.84 7.22
C GLY A 254 24.42 9.20 5.75
N ASN A 255 25.20 10.14 5.23
CA ASN A 255 25.15 10.47 3.81
C ASN A 255 25.59 9.30 2.93
N THR A 256 26.63 8.56 3.34
CA THR A 256 27.11 7.37 2.63
C THR A 256 26.07 6.24 2.65
N MET A 257 25.43 6.00 3.80
CA MET A 257 24.33 5.03 3.91
C MET A 257 23.17 5.42 3.00
N TYR A 258 22.80 6.71 2.97
CA TYR A 258 21.74 7.22 2.11
C TYR A 258 22.04 6.95 0.63
N THR A 259 23.24 7.30 0.15
CA THR A 259 23.60 7.15 -1.27
C THR A 259 23.74 5.70 -1.69
N GLN A 260 24.12 4.79 -0.78
CA GLN A 260 24.16 3.36 -1.04
C GLN A 260 22.74 2.74 -1.07
N LEU A 261 21.86 3.15 -0.16
CA LEU A 261 20.53 2.57 0.00
C LEU A 261 19.48 3.12 -0.96
N VAL A 262 19.53 4.42 -1.30
CA VAL A 262 18.44 5.08 -2.02
C VAL A 262 18.93 5.81 -3.25
N THR A 263 18.24 5.60 -4.36
CA THR A 263 18.38 6.36 -5.60
C THR A 263 17.03 6.97 -5.95
N LEU A 264 16.90 8.29 -5.80
CA LEU A 264 15.72 9.04 -6.24
C LEU A 264 15.93 9.47 -7.70
N GLN A 265 14.93 9.24 -8.56
CA GLN A 265 15.03 9.63 -9.96
C GLN A 265 13.75 10.25 -10.49
N LYS A 266 13.93 11.33 -11.26
CA LYS A 266 12.85 11.98 -11.99
C LYS A 266 12.57 11.20 -13.28
N VAL A 267 11.53 10.38 -13.27
CA VAL A 267 11.19 9.51 -14.39
C VAL A 267 9.68 9.35 -14.46
N ASP A 268 9.12 9.52 -15.66
CA ASP A 268 7.77 9.05 -15.97
C ASP A 268 7.87 7.70 -16.68
N ALA A 269 7.63 6.61 -15.95
CA ALA A 269 7.74 5.25 -16.51
C ALA A 269 6.68 4.94 -17.59
N ILE A 270 5.62 5.74 -17.71
CA ILE A 270 4.64 5.62 -18.79
C ILE A 270 5.12 6.34 -20.04
N ALA A 271 5.73 7.53 -19.88
CA ALA A 271 6.22 8.33 -21.01
C ALA A 271 7.58 7.84 -21.54
N ASP A 272 8.46 7.36 -20.66
CA ASP A 272 9.77 6.77 -20.99
C ASP A 272 9.93 5.38 -20.34
N PRO A 273 9.23 4.36 -20.85
CA PRO A 273 9.30 3.00 -20.29
C PRO A 273 10.68 2.35 -20.44
N LYS A 274 11.48 2.75 -21.43
CA LYS A 274 12.81 2.18 -21.68
C LYS A 274 13.84 2.78 -20.73
N GLY A 275 13.86 4.10 -20.55
CA GLY A 275 14.73 4.76 -19.58
C GLY A 275 14.39 4.35 -18.15
N ALA A 276 13.11 4.26 -17.81
CA ALA A 276 12.65 3.74 -16.53
C ALA A 276 13.15 2.32 -16.25
N TYR A 277 13.07 1.43 -17.25
CA TYR A 277 13.60 0.08 -17.13
C TYR A 277 15.12 0.05 -16.94
N ALA A 278 15.87 0.82 -17.74
CA ALA A 278 17.33 0.88 -17.63
C ALA A 278 17.78 1.34 -16.23
N ILE A 279 17.14 2.38 -15.68
CA ILE A 279 17.41 2.86 -14.33
C ILE A 279 17.03 1.80 -13.30
N ALA A 280 15.84 1.20 -13.43
CA ALA A 280 15.38 0.15 -12.53
C ALA A 280 16.28 -1.09 -12.53
N MET A 281 17.00 -1.36 -13.62
CA MET A 281 17.92 -2.49 -13.76
C MET A 281 19.38 -2.18 -13.38
N THR A 282 19.69 -0.94 -12.97
CA THR A 282 21.03 -0.57 -12.48
C THR A 282 21.49 -1.54 -11.37
N ASP A 283 22.69 -2.08 -11.48
CA ASP A 283 23.27 -3.12 -10.59
C ASP A 283 22.63 -4.51 -10.73
N ARG A 284 21.32 -4.65 -10.47
CA ARG A 284 20.57 -5.92 -10.56
C ARG A 284 19.06 -5.71 -10.69
N LYS A 285 18.29 -6.77 -10.97
CA LYS A 285 16.82 -6.71 -11.06
C LYS A 285 16.14 -6.35 -9.72
N PRO A 286 14.98 -5.68 -9.73
CA PRO A 286 14.17 -5.48 -8.53
C PRO A 286 13.55 -6.80 -8.06
N ASP A 287 13.54 -7.01 -6.74
CA ASP A 287 12.86 -8.13 -6.09
C ASP A 287 11.42 -7.76 -5.76
N ILE A 288 11.19 -6.50 -5.36
CA ILE A 288 9.88 -5.94 -5.08
C ILE A 288 9.65 -4.73 -5.97
N ILE A 289 8.44 -4.63 -6.54
CA ILE A 289 7.98 -3.41 -7.21
C ILE A 289 6.76 -2.86 -6.48
N LEU A 290 6.78 -1.57 -6.18
CA LEU A 290 5.68 -0.86 -5.54
C LEU A 290 5.13 0.18 -6.50
N ILE A 291 3.80 0.22 -6.64
CA ILE A 291 3.10 1.11 -7.56
C ILE A 291 2.15 1.97 -6.74
N ASP A 292 2.49 3.25 -6.54
CA ASP A 292 1.60 4.27 -5.99
C ASP A 292 1.60 5.50 -6.90
N ILE A 293 1.03 5.33 -8.08
CA ILE A 293 0.96 6.40 -9.08
C ILE A 293 -0.16 7.42 -8.78
N GLY A 294 -0.51 7.59 -7.49
CA GLY A 294 -1.57 8.40 -6.94
C GLY A 294 -1.47 9.88 -7.33
N GLY A 295 -2.45 10.34 -8.11
CA GLY A 295 -2.57 11.69 -8.65
C GLY A 295 -3.08 11.63 -10.09
N ASN A 296 -4.33 12.04 -10.32
CA ASN A 296 -4.99 12.19 -11.63
C ASN A 296 -4.92 10.98 -12.61
N ARG A 297 -4.47 9.80 -12.16
CA ARG A 297 -4.40 8.60 -13.00
C ARG A 297 -5.58 7.69 -12.70
N GLU A 298 -6.56 7.75 -13.60
CA GLU A 298 -7.72 6.88 -13.66
C GLU A 298 -7.27 5.41 -13.86
N LEU A 299 -8.21 4.46 -13.71
CA LEU A 299 -7.98 3.01 -13.83
C LEU A 299 -7.04 2.63 -14.99
N LYS A 300 -7.19 3.28 -16.15
CA LYS A 300 -6.33 3.12 -17.33
C LYS A 300 -4.85 3.32 -17.05
N GLY A 301 -4.46 4.33 -16.27
CA GLY A 301 -3.07 4.60 -15.92
C GLY A 301 -2.46 3.50 -15.06
N VAL A 302 -3.23 2.99 -14.09
CA VAL A 302 -2.80 1.88 -13.21
C VAL A 302 -2.63 0.60 -14.01
N VAL A 303 -3.59 0.28 -14.90
CA VAL A 303 -3.50 -0.88 -15.77
C VAL A 303 -2.30 -0.80 -16.70
N ARG A 304 -2.04 0.38 -17.31
CA ARG A 304 -0.84 0.59 -18.13
C ARG A 304 0.46 0.38 -17.35
N MET A 305 0.52 0.85 -16.09
CA MET A 305 1.71 0.71 -15.26
C MET A 305 1.96 -0.76 -14.87
N ILE A 306 0.92 -1.47 -14.43
CA ILE A 306 1.03 -2.90 -14.12
C ILE A 306 1.43 -3.69 -15.37
N HIS A 307 0.82 -3.39 -16.53
CA HIS A 307 1.19 -4.01 -17.79
C HIS A 307 2.65 -3.75 -18.13
N TRP A 308 3.11 -2.50 -18.04
CA TRP A 308 4.51 -2.16 -18.28
C TRP A 308 5.43 -2.99 -17.39
N VAL A 309 5.14 -3.10 -16.08
CA VAL A 309 5.88 -3.97 -15.16
C VAL A 309 5.88 -5.43 -15.62
N GLN A 310 4.72 -5.99 -15.97
CA GLN A 310 4.62 -7.39 -16.42
C GLN A 310 5.43 -7.66 -17.69
N THR A 311 5.54 -6.69 -18.60
CA THR A 311 6.32 -6.82 -19.84
C THR A 311 7.80 -6.50 -19.69
N ALA A 312 8.14 -5.46 -18.95
CA ALA A 312 9.52 -4.99 -18.83
C ALA A 312 10.36 -6.01 -18.06
N PHE A 313 9.77 -6.66 -17.05
CA PHE A 313 10.44 -7.63 -16.20
C PHE A 313 10.05 -9.08 -16.53
N GLU A 314 9.57 -9.36 -17.74
CA GLU A 314 9.05 -10.68 -18.10
C GLU A 314 10.10 -11.81 -17.96
N ASN A 315 11.34 -11.54 -18.37
CA ASN A 315 12.44 -12.50 -18.31
C ASN A 315 13.00 -12.68 -16.90
N ASP A 316 12.86 -11.64 -16.08
CA ASP A 316 13.47 -11.51 -14.76
C ASP A 316 12.44 -10.97 -13.76
N PRO A 317 11.36 -11.72 -13.50
CA PRO A 317 10.22 -11.20 -12.76
C PRO A 317 10.59 -10.86 -11.30
N PRO A 318 9.98 -9.81 -10.73
CA PRO A 318 10.03 -9.58 -9.29
C PRO A 318 9.26 -10.68 -8.57
N ARG A 319 9.62 -10.96 -7.31
CA ARG A 319 8.85 -11.89 -6.48
C ARG A 319 7.52 -11.31 -6.03
N LEU A 320 7.44 -9.98 -5.93
CA LEU A 320 6.28 -9.27 -5.39
C LEU A 320 6.05 -7.93 -6.10
N VAL A 321 4.79 -7.66 -6.44
CA VAL A 321 4.31 -6.34 -6.87
C VAL A 321 3.21 -5.90 -5.91
N ILE A 322 3.33 -4.72 -5.32
CA ILE A 322 2.28 -4.13 -4.47
C ILE A 322 1.73 -2.90 -5.16
N VAL A 323 0.42 -2.88 -5.40
CA VAL A 323 -0.28 -1.83 -6.12
C VAL A 323 -1.23 -1.11 -5.17
N LYS A 324 -1.07 0.20 -5.04
CA LYS A 324 -2.06 1.06 -4.41
C LYS A 324 -3.00 1.65 -5.45
N SER A 325 -4.27 1.26 -5.40
CA SER A 325 -5.30 1.81 -6.29
C SER A 325 -6.71 1.56 -5.74
N GLU A 326 -7.41 2.63 -5.38
CA GLU A 326 -8.83 2.56 -5.01
C GLU A 326 -9.68 2.10 -6.21
N SER A 327 -9.45 2.69 -7.38
CA SER A 327 -10.21 2.37 -8.61
C SER A 327 -10.06 0.92 -9.07
N LEU A 328 -8.85 0.33 -8.97
CA LEU A 328 -8.66 -1.07 -9.31
C LEU A 328 -9.33 -2.00 -8.29
N VAL A 329 -9.31 -1.64 -7.00
CA VAL A 329 -10.03 -2.38 -5.95
C VAL A 329 -11.53 -2.29 -6.15
N GLU A 330 -12.06 -1.11 -6.48
CA GLU A 330 -13.46 -0.90 -6.82
C GLU A 330 -13.85 -1.74 -8.02
N GLU A 331 -13.05 -1.76 -9.09
CA GLU A 331 -13.33 -2.60 -10.26
C GLU A 331 -13.31 -4.10 -9.91
N CYS A 332 -12.41 -4.54 -9.02
CA CYS A 332 -12.42 -5.91 -8.49
C CYS A 332 -13.66 -6.18 -7.60
N SER A 333 -14.18 -5.17 -6.90
CA SER A 333 -15.20 -5.32 -5.85
C SER A 333 -16.63 -5.02 -6.31
N ARG A 334 -16.80 -4.32 -7.44
CA ARG A 334 -18.10 -3.94 -8.04
C ARG A 334 -19.02 -5.15 -8.28
N ILE A 335 -18.44 -6.34 -8.24
CA ILE A 335 -19.03 -7.65 -8.47
C ILE A 335 -19.92 -8.15 -7.31
N HIS A 336 -19.75 -7.69 -6.06
CA HIS A 336 -20.52 -8.29 -4.95
C HIS A 336 -21.99 -7.83 -4.88
N ASN A 337 -22.31 -6.64 -5.40
CA ASN A 337 -23.67 -6.10 -5.32
C ASN A 337 -24.58 -6.50 -6.50
N GLU A 338 -24.01 -6.78 -7.68
CA GLU A 338 -24.79 -7.17 -8.87
C GLU A 338 -25.27 -8.63 -8.84
N GLN A 339 -24.62 -9.51 -8.08
CA GLN A 339 -25.03 -10.92 -7.96
C GLN A 339 -25.96 -11.19 -6.77
N VAL A 340 -26.01 -10.31 -5.77
CA VAL A 340 -26.84 -10.48 -4.56
C VAL A 340 -28.20 -9.78 -4.69
N GLU A 341 -28.27 -8.67 -5.42
CA GLU A 341 -29.55 -8.07 -5.78
C GLU A 341 -29.92 -8.45 -7.21
N GLY A 342 -30.85 -9.39 -7.38
CA GLY A 342 -31.49 -9.68 -8.66
C GLY A 342 -32.36 -8.52 -9.18
N LYS A 343 -31.78 -7.33 -9.30
CA LYS A 343 -32.39 -6.12 -9.85
C LYS A 343 -31.66 -5.73 -11.12
N SER A 344 -32.22 -6.15 -12.24
CA SER A 344 -32.07 -5.44 -13.50
C SER A 344 -32.70 -4.04 -13.34
N SER A 345 -31.90 -3.03 -13.00
CA SER A 345 -32.32 -1.63 -13.17
C SER A 345 -31.93 -1.15 -14.57
N PRO A 346 -32.87 -0.69 -15.41
CA PRO A 346 -32.54 -0.09 -16.69
C PRO A 346 -32.17 1.37 -16.48
N LEU A 347 -30.89 1.64 -16.28
CA LEU A 347 -30.33 2.98 -16.50
C LEU A 347 -29.12 2.80 -17.40
N GLU A 348 -29.38 3.02 -18.69
CA GLU A 348 -28.41 3.22 -19.74
C GLU A 348 -27.46 4.34 -19.30
N ASN A 349 -26.20 4.00 -19.04
CA ASN A 349 -25.06 4.87 -19.25
C ASN A 349 -23.86 3.96 -19.50
N GLU A 350 -23.17 4.24 -20.60
CA GLU A 350 -22.21 3.38 -21.28
C GLU A 350 -21.24 2.62 -20.37
N SER A 351 -21.53 1.33 -20.17
CA SER A 351 -20.54 0.36 -19.72
C SER A 351 -19.59 0.09 -20.88
N ILE A 352 -18.35 0.52 -20.75
CA ILE A 352 -17.23 0.26 -21.69
C ILE A 352 -16.90 -1.24 -21.83
N LEU A 353 -17.64 -2.15 -21.18
CA LEU A 353 -17.45 -3.60 -21.26
C LEU A 353 -18.76 -4.29 -21.63
N SER A 354 -19.07 -4.31 -22.93
CA SER A 354 -20.23 -4.98 -23.53
C SER A 354 -19.90 -6.35 -24.17
N THR A 355 -18.76 -6.94 -23.85
CA THR A 355 -18.39 -8.31 -24.27
C THR A 355 -17.88 -9.11 -23.10
N GLU A 356 -18.08 -10.43 -23.16
CA GLU A 356 -17.84 -11.49 -22.16
C GLU A 356 -16.45 -11.49 -21.52
N THR A 357 -16.14 -10.45 -20.75
CA THR A 357 -14.89 -10.35 -20.03
C THR A 357 -14.94 -11.27 -18.82
N VAL A 358 -14.01 -12.23 -18.78
CA VAL A 358 -13.80 -13.11 -17.63
C VAL A 358 -13.51 -12.22 -16.42
N ARG A 359 -14.47 -12.09 -15.51
CA ARG A 359 -14.36 -11.25 -14.30
C ARG A 359 -13.58 -12.00 -13.21
N PRO A 360 -12.79 -11.31 -12.36
CA PRO A 360 -12.02 -11.96 -11.32
C PRO A 360 -12.93 -12.32 -10.14
N ASN A 361 -12.71 -13.48 -9.53
CA ASN A 361 -13.45 -13.92 -8.34
C ASN A 361 -12.59 -13.75 -7.09
N ALA A 362 -13.02 -12.91 -6.14
CA ALA A 362 -12.30 -12.65 -4.91
C ALA A 362 -12.69 -13.64 -3.80
N MET A 363 -11.79 -14.58 -3.51
CA MET A 363 -11.95 -15.54 -2.40
C MET A 363 -11.83 -14.87 -1.03
N GLU A 364 -12.33 -15.53 0.03
CA GLU A 364 -12.30 -15.01 1.41
C GLU A 364 -10.88 -14.68 1.92
N ASN A 365 -9.88 -15.43 1.44
CA ASN A 365 -8.46 -15.22 1.75
C ASN A 365 -7.80 -14.12 0.90
N GLY A 366 -8.59 -13.42 0.07
CA GLY A 366 -8.16 -12.35 -0.82
C GLY A 366 -7.59 -12.81 -2.16
N VAL A 367 -7.45 -14.11 -2.43
CA VAL A 367 -6.98 -14.59 -3.75
C VAL A 367 -7.99 -14.21 -4.83
N LEU A 368 -7.49 -13.67 -5.94
CA LEU A 368 -8.31 -13.31 -7.11
C LEU A 368 -8.15 -14.39 -8.18
N GLU A 369 -9.14 -15.27 -8.32
CA GLU A 369 -9.18 -16.24 -9.42
C GLU A 369 -9.49 -15.54 -10.74
N TYR A 370 -8.95 -16.07 -11.84
CA TYR A 370 -9.08 -15.51 -13.21
C TYR A 370 -8.58 -14.07 -13.39
N ALA A 371 -7.85 -13.53 -12.41
CA ALA A 371 -7.40 -12.15 -12.41
C ALA A 371 -6.47 -11.81 -13.57
N GLN A 372 -5.62 -12.75 -14.01
CA GLN A 372 -4.73 -12.49 -15.13
C GLN A 372 -5.51 -12.35 -16.44
N GLN A 373 -6.50 -13.20 -16.69
CA GLN A 373 -7.36 -13.12 -17.88
C GLN A 373 -8.17 -11.83 -17.88
N TRP A 374 -8.76 -11.51 -16.73
CA TRP A 374 -9.45 -10.24 -16.52
C TRP A 374 -8.56 -9.05 -16.81
N PHE A 375 -7.37 -9.01 -16.22
CA PHE A 375 -6.42 -7.92 -16.39
C PHE A 375 -5.98 -7.77 -17.86
N SER A 376 -5.73 -8.89 -18.56
CA SER A 376 -5.45 -8.87 -19.99
C SER A 376 -6.61 -8.30 -20.82
N SER A 377 -7.86 -8.54 -20.42
CA SER A 377 -9.02 -7.94 -21.09
C SER A 377 -9.07 -6.41 -20.91
N LEU A 378 -8.74 -5.90 -19.71
CA LEU A 378 -8.63 -4.47 -19.45
C LEU A 378 -7.55 -3.82 -20.32
N VAL A 379 -6.40 -4.47 -20.43
CA VAL A 379 -5.31 -4.02 -21.31
C VAL A 379 -5.80 -3.86 -22.75
N SER A 380 -6.45 -4.87 -23.31
CA SER A 380 -6.96 -4.82 -24.69
C SER A 380 -7.98 -3.71 -24.87
N SER A 381 -8.94 -3.56 -23.95
CA SER A 381 -9.96 -2.51 -24.05
C SER A 381 -9.37 -1.09 -24.05
N PHE A 382 -8.25 -0.88 -23.35
CA PHE A 382 -7.60 0.42 -23.30
C PHE A 382 -6.67 0.69 -24.48
N ALA A 383 -6.29 -0.34 -25.24
CA ALA A 383 -5.54 -0.21 -26.48
C ALA A 383 -6.46 0.19 -27.65
N GLU A 384 -7.65 -0.41 -27.73
CA GLU A 384 -8.64 -0.12 -28.78
C GLU A 384 -9.18 1.33 -28.70
N SER A 385 -9.21 1.92 -27.50
CA SER A 385 -9.68 3.29 -27.29
C SER A 385 -8.67 4.38 -27.72
N SER A 386 -7.58 4.05 -28.43
CA SER A 386 -6.48 4.98 -28.75
C SER A 386 -6.25 5.22 -30.24
N ASP A 387 -7.17 4.75 -31.11
CA ASP A 387 -7.09 4.96 -32.55
C ASP A 387 -7.77 6.28 -32.96
N ASP A 388 -7.19 7.42 -32.55
CA ASP A 388 -7.47 8.72 -33.14
C ASP A 388 -6.67 8.86 -34.44
N GLY A 389 -7.30 8.47 -35.56
CA GLY A 389 -7.30 9.18 -36.84
C GLY A 389 -5.97 9.61 -37.46
N LYS A 390 -5.44 8.78 -38.37
CA LYS A 390 -4.56 9.24 -39.46
C LYS A 390 -5.37 10.02 -40.50
N CYS A 391 -5.10 11.32 -40.58
CA CYS A 391 -4.87 12.11 -41.80
C CYS A 391 -5.78 11.86 -43.02
N SER A 392 -6.78 12.72 -43.19
CA SER A 392 -7.18 13.23 -44.51
C SER A 392 -7.61 14.69 -44.41
N SER A 393 -6.98 15.51 -45.23
CA SER A 393 -7.24 16.93 -45.47
C SER A 393 -8.67 17.22 -45.93
N SER A 394 -9.37 18.12 -45.24
CA SER A 394 -10.14 19.23 -45.83
C SER A 394 -10.88 19.99 -44.74
N GLU A 395 -10.87 21.31 -44.88
CA GLU A 395 -11.60 22.29 -44.09
C GLU A 395 -13.09 21.96 -44.02
N GLU A 396 -13.68 21.94 -42.82
CA GLU A 396 -15.04 22.45 -42.61
C GLU A 396 -15.35 22.66 -41.12
N GLN A 397 -16.11 23.72 -40.87
CA GLN A 397 -16.35 24.34 -39.58
C GLN A 397 -17.35 23.55 -38.72
N SER A 398 -17.22 23.76 -37.40
CA SER A 398 -18.32 23.74 -36.42
C SER A 398 -18.94 22.39 -36.05
N ALA A 399 -18.37 21.76 -35.02
CA ALA A 399 -19.16 21.15 -33.94
C ALA A 399 -18.32 21.11 -32.65
N ILE A 400 -18.75 21.85 -31.64
CA ILE A 400 -18.16 21.85 -30.29
C ILE A 400 -18.44 20.48 -29.66
N PRO A 401 -17.43 19.71 -29.22
CA PRO A 401 -17.67 18.54 -28.39
C PRO A 401 -18.17 19.01 -27.03
N ILE A 402 -19.39 18.63 -26.67
CA ILE A 402 -19.92 18.79 -25.31
C ILE A 402 -19.12 17.85 -24.41
N GLN A 403 -18.11 18.38 -23.73
CA GLN A 403 -17.34 17.65 -22.73
C GLN A 403 -18.02 17.66 -21.37
N THR A 404 -17.84 16.53 -20.71
CA THR A 404 -18.47 16.08 -19.47
C THR A 404 -17.85 16.70 -18.22
N VAL A 405 -18.71 16.86 -17.21
CA VAL A 405 -18.58 17.21 -15.76
C VAL A 405 -17.17 17.03 -15.15
N PRO A 406 -16.71 17.87 -14.20
CA PRO A 406 -15.28 18.18 -14.06
C PRO A 406 -14.39 17.10 -13.44
N LYS A 407 -13.14 17.12 -13.92
CA LYS A 407 -11.91 16.37 -13.60
C LYS A 407 -11.55 16.06 -12.13
N TYR A 408 -12.29 16.50 -11.12
CA TYR A 408 -11.96 16.29 -9.71
C TYR A 408 -13.20 15.96 -8.88
N SER A 409 -13.22 14.78 -8.26
CA SER A 409 -14.34 14.30 -7.43
C SER A 409 -14.36 14.89 -6.01
N HIS A 410 -13.23 15.43 -5.53
CA HIS A 410 -13.13 16.00 -4.19
C HIS A 410 -12.40 17.36 -4.16
N PRO A 411 -12.89 18.37 -3.39
CA PRO A 411 -12.29 19.71 -3.30
C PRO A 411 -10.79 19.76 -2.99
N ILE A 412 -10.28 18.82 -2.19
CA ILE A 412 -8.86 18.83 -1.78
C ILE A 412 -7.92 18.38 -2.90
N GLN A 413 -8.42 17.63 -3.89
CA GLN A 413 -7.63 17.10 -5.00
C GLN A 413 -7.41 18.13 -6.12
N ALA A 414 -8.29 19.13 -6.23
CA ALA A 414 -8.10 20.21 -7.19
C ALA A 414 -6.86 21.05 -6.80
N PRO A 415 -5.97 21.40 -7.77
CA PRO A 415 -4.80 22.25 -7.50
C PRO A 415 -5.23 23.63 -7.02
N LEU A 416 -4.33 24.43 -6.43
CA LEU A 416 -4.67 25.80 -6.02
C LEU A 416 -4.85 26.68 -7.26
N ALA A 417 -6.03 27.27 -7.46
CA ALA A 417 -6.26 28.33 -8.45
C ALA A 417 -6.41 29.69 -7.77
N LEU A 418 -5.75 30.72 -8.31
CA LEU A 418 -5.84 32.10 -7.83
C LEU A 418 -6.95 32.86 -8.56
N SER A 419 -7.65 33.71 -7.82
CA SER A 419 -8.72 34.57 -8.32
C SER A 419 -8.18 35.55 -9.35
N PRO A 420 -8.88 35.76 -10.48
CA PRO A 420 -8.49 36.78 -11.44
C PRO A 420 -8.72 38.21 -10.92
N LYS A 421 -9.40 38.41 -9.78
CA LYS A 421 -9.64 39.75 -9.20
C LYS A 421 -8.34 40.43 -8.77
N ASP A 422 -7.47 39.69 -8.12
CA ASP A 422 -6.25 40.21 -7.49
C ASP A 422 -5.02 39.35 -7.76
N ASN A 423 -5.18 38.18 -8.40
CA ASN A 423 -4.13 37.18 -8.60
C ASN A 423 -3.41 36.73 -7.31
N VAL A 424 -4.05 36.91 -6.14
CA VAL A 424 -3.48 36.58 -4.83
C VAL A 424 -4.44 35.72 -4.02
N THR A 425 -5.74 36.03 -4.04
CA THR A 425 -6.75 35.31 -3.26
C THR A 425 -7.06 33.96 -3.90
N PRO A 426 -6.92 32.82 -3.18
CA PRO A 426 -7.29 31.53 -3.73
C PRO A 426 -8.80 31.40 -3.98
N ILE A 427 -9.17 30.72 -5.06
CA ILE A 427 -10.56 30.34 -5.35
C ILE A 427 -10.97 29.18 -4.44
N CYS A 428 -12.15 29.27 -3.85
CA CYS A 428 -12.65 28.30 -2.88
C CYS A 428 -12.95 26.95 -3.55
N ARG A 429 -12.08 25.96 -3.33
CA ARG A 429 -12.24 24.59 -3.85
C ARG A 429 -13.49 23.89 -3.32
N PHE A 430 -13.82 24.08 -2.04
CA PHE A 430 -15.05 23.51 -1.46
C PHE A 430 -16.31 24.11 -2.07
N HIS A 431 -16.29 25.39 -2.42
CA HIS A 431 -17.41 25.97 -3.14
C HIS A 431 -17.57 25.39 -4.54
N ASN A 432 -16.44 25.11 -5.20
CA ASN A 432 -16.42 24.74 -6.62
C ASN A 432 -16.63 23.25 -6.90
N TYR A 433 -16.24 22.37 -5.98
CA TYR A 433 -16.23 20.90 -6.19
C TYR A 433 -17.06 20.10 -5.16
N HIS A 434 -17.51 20.70 -4.05
CA HIS A 434 -18.35 19.99 -3.09
C HIS A 434 -19.84 20.15 -3.47
N PRO A 435 -20.65 19.08 -3.49
CA PRO A 435 -22.09 19.17 -3.81
C PRO A 435 -22.84 20.16 -2.91
N ASP A 436 -22.56 20.13 -1.61
CA ASP A 436 -23.15 21.08 -0.64
C ASP A 436 -22.52 22.49 -0.64
N GLY A 437 -21.54 22.75 -1.51
CA GLY A 437 -20.75 23.98 -1.52
C GLY A 437 -19.86 24.16 -0.27
N CYS A 438 -19.39 25.38 -0.06
CA CYS A 438 -18.52 25.71 1.06
C CYS A 438 -19.34 25.93 2.35
N LYS A 439 -19.20 25.05 3.34
CA LYS A 439 -19.87 25.17 4.65
C LYS A 439 -19.51 26.43 5.44
N ARG A 440 -18.38 27.06 5.12
CA ARG A 440 -17.92 28.33 5.73
C ARG A 440 -18.49 29.58 5.05
N ARG A 441 -19.21 29.43 3.93
CA ARG A 441 -19.87 30.57 3.27
C ARG A 441 -21.08 31.08 4.06
N ASN A 442 -21.80 30.17 4.73
CA ASN A 442 -23.04 30.48 5.47
C ASN A 442 -22.89 30.28 7.00
N GLY A 443 -21.67 30.08 7.49
CA GLY A 443 -21.38 29.91 8.93
C GLY A 443 -20.90 31.20 9.59
N SER A 444 -20.72 31.18 10.92
CA SER A 444 -20.25 32.34 11.70
C SER A 444 -18.82 32.81 11.42
N ASN A 445 -18.05 32.04 10.65
CA ASN A 445 -16.70 32.39 10.17
C ASN A 445 -16.72 32.46 8.65
N GLU A 446 -16.69 33.67 8.09
CA GLU A 446 -16.62 33.89 6.64
C GLU A 446 -15.41 33.17 6.03
N CYS A 447 -15.63 32.52 4.90
CA CYS A 447 -14.58 31.82 4.19
C CYS A 447 -13.67 32.82 3.46
N PRO A 448 -12.34 32.82 3.70
CA PRO A 448 -11.43 33.84 3.17
C PRO A 448 -11.06 33.66 1.68
N PHE A 449 -11.74 32.74 0.98
CA PHE A 449 -11.45 32.37 -0.40
C PHE A 449 -12.50 32.95 -1.34
N ASP A 450 -12.16 33.09 -2.62
CA ASP A 450 -13.07 33.62 -3.63
C ASP A 450 -14.17 32.60 -3.98
N HIS A 451 -15.43 33.03 -3.92
CA HIS A 451 -16.60 32.22 -4.23
C HIS A 451 -17.30 32.67 -5.53
N ASP A 452 -16.83 33.74 -6.17
CA ASP A 452 -17.51 34.28 -7.35
C ASP A 452 -17.01 33.64 -8.65
N HIS A 453 -15.75 33.20 -8.66
CA HIS A 453 -15.12 32.60 -9.82
C HIS A 453 -15.16 31.07 -9.81
N CYS A 454 -15.43 30.52 -11.00
CA CYS A 454 -15.26 29.12 -11.28
C CYS A 454 -13.78 28.74 -11.15
N HIS A 455 -13.47 27.75 -10.32
CA HIS A 455 -12.10 27.29 -10.08
C HIS A 455 -11.46 26.70 -11.35
N TRP A 456 -12.26 26.22 -12.30
CA TRP A 456 -11.79 25.61 -13.54
C TRP A 456 -11.51 26.66 -14.63
N CYS A 457 -12.52 27.43 -15.03
CA CYS A 457 -12.39 28.36 -16.16
C CYS A 457 -12.10 29.81 -15.77
N LYS A 458 -12.13 30.14 -14.47
CA LYS A 458 -11.95 31.49 -13.90
C LYS A 458 -13.01 32.52 -14.32
N GLU A 459 -14.13 32.11 -14.90
CA GLU A 459 -15.26 32.98 -15.19
C GLU A 459 -16.24 33.04 -14.01
N ILE A 460 -17.02 34.12 -13.92
CA ILE A 460 -18.06 34.26 -12.90
C ILE A 460 -19.37 33.54 -13.29
N GLY A 461 -20.23 33.32 -12.30
CA GLY A 461 -21.63 32.89 -12.52
C GLY A 461 -21.87 31.39 -12.54
N HIS A 462 -20.85 30.56 -12.31
CA HIS A 462 -20.98 29.12 -12.12
C HIS A 462 -19.83 28.55 -11.29
N VAL A 463 -20.04 27.34 -10.76
CA VAL A 463 -19.01 26.55 -10.06
C VAL A 463 -18.37 25.55 -11.01
N ALA A 464 -17.18 25.04 -10.67
CA ALA A 464 -16.47 24.05 -11.49
C ALA A 464 -17.34 22.81 -11.81
N LEU A 465 -18.17 22.33 -10.88
CA LEU A 465 -19.14 21.24 -11.10
C LEU A 465 -20.11 21.49 -12.28
N ASN A 466 -20.41 22.75 -12.56
CA ASN A 466 -21.35 23.16 -13.60
C ASN A 466 -20.66 23.88 -14.77
N CYS A 467 -19.33 23.78 -14.86
CA CYS A 467 -18.56 24.45 -15.91
C CYS A 467 -18.74 23.74 -17.26
N LYS A 468 -19.02 24.51 -18.30
CA LYS A 468 -19.21 24.02 -19.68
C LYS A 468 -17.95 24.10 -20.54
N ARG A 469 -16.82 24.52 -19.95
CA ARG A 469 -15.53 24.70 -20.65
C ARG A 469 -14.63 23.49 -20.51
#